data_AF-A0A5E7VJJ8-F1
#
_entry.id   AF-A0A5E7VJJ8-F1
#
_cell.length_a   1.000
_cell.length_b   1.000
_cell.length_c   1.000
_cell.angle_alpha   90.00
_cell.angle_beta   90.00
_cell.angle_gamma   90.00
#
_symmetry.space_group_name_H-M   'P 1'
#
loop_
_entity.id
_entity.type
_entity.pdbx_description
1 polymer ?
#
loop_
_entity_poly.entity_id
_entity_poly.type
_entity_poly.pdbx_seq_one_letter_code
_entity_poly.pdbx_strand_id
1 'polypeptide(L)'
;MSFIQANLIHILAAVWFVICWGGYTRYATWKGRDTACLASVLHLYREDWMRRMLLRDNRIADASVIGNLERNASFFASSTLIILAGILTVLGASERAVSLLADIPMVQQASQGMSEIKLLCLALVFVYAFFTFSWCMRQYNFAAVLVGSAPMVGERHVSEQERKAFALRAARVISMAANQFNFGLRSYYFGMTMLAWFVSPWLFMLMSAGVVFVLYRREFHSDVLDVMVYTPTEAPLPEAIKEAA
;
A
#
# COMPACT_ATOMS: atom_id res chain seq x y z
N MET A 1 35.51 6.64 -18.39
CA MET A 1 35.18 5.19 -18.38
C MET A 1 35.53 4.47 -17.07
N SER A 2 36.38 5.01 -16.17
CA SER A 2 36.69 4.33 -14.89
C SER A 2 35.56 4.38 -13.84
N PHE A 3 34.74 5.43 -13.81
CA PHE A 3 33.64 5.56 -12.83
C PHE A 3 32.56 4.49 -12.98
N ILE A 4 32.20 4.12 -14.22
CA ILE A 4 31.19 3.10 -14.50
C ILE A 4 31.72 1.71 -14.15
N GLN A 5 32.98 1.41 -14.47
CA GLN A 5 33.60 0.13 -14.11
C GLN A 5 33.76 -0.01 -12.59
N ALA A 6 34.15 1.06 -11.89
CA ALA A 6 34.27 1.06 -10.44
C ALA A 6 32.91 0.92 -9.71
N ASN A 7 31.83 1.45 -10.29
CA ASN A 7 30.49 1.46 -9.68
C ASN A 7 29.49 0.50 -10.33
N LEU A 8 29.95 -0.45 -11.14
CA LEU A 8 29.09 -1.34 -11.92
C LEU A 8 28.11 -2.12 -11.03
N ILE A 9 28.57 -2.54 -9.85
CA ILE A 9 27.75 -3.24 -8.85
C ILE A 9 26.63 -2.35 -8.28
N HIS A 10 26.86 -1.05 -8.14
CA HIS A 10 25.85 -0.13 -7.66
C HIS A 10 24.78 0.14 -8.72
N ILE A 11 25.19 0.26 -9.99
CA ILE A 11 24.27 0.39 -11.13
C ILE A 11 23.42 -0.88 -11.24
N LEU A 12 24.05 -2.05 -11.16
CA LEU A 12 23.34 -3.33 -11.19
C LEU A 12 22.35 -3.45 -10.03
N ALA A 13 22.73 -3.05 -8.83
CA ALA A 13 21.86 -3.04 -7.66
C ALA A 13 20.68 -2.06 -7.81
N ALA A 14 20.90 -0.88 -8.40
CA ALA A 14 19.84 0.09 -8.68
C ALA A 14 18.86 -0.43 -9.75
N VAL A 15 19.35 -1.05 -10.83
CA VAL A 15 18.52 -1.69 -11.85
C VAL A 15 17.74 -2.85 -11.25
N TRP A 16 18.38 -3.69 -10.43
CA TRP A 16 17.73 -4.76 -9.67
C TRP A 16 16.59 -4.24 -8.80
N PHE A 17 16.82 -3.15 -8.05
CA PHE A 17 15.80 -2.52 -7.24
C PHE A 17 14.61 -2.02 -8.06
N VAL A 18 14.85 -1.36 -9.20
CA VAL A 18 13.78 -0.91 -10.11
C VAL A 18 12.98 -2.10 -10.65
N ILE A 19 13.66 -3.20 -11.00
CA ILE A 19 13.00 -4.44 -11.44
C ILE A 19 12.19 -5.06 -10.30
N CYS A 20 12.73 -5.17 -9.09
CA CYS A 20 12.01 -5.70 -7.93
C CYS A 20 10.77 -4.88 -7.61
N TRP A 21 10.91 -3.56 -7.52
CA TRP A 21 9.81 -2.69 -7.15
C TRP A 21 8.78 -2.53 -8.27
N GLY A 22 9.20 -2.16 -9.48
CA GLY A 22 8.31 -1.99 -10.61
C GLY A 22 7.71 -3.32 -11.07
N GLY A 23 8.52 -4.37 -11.13
CA GLY A 23 8.11 -5.72 -11.48
C GLY A 23 7.13 -6.30 -10.49
N TYR A 24 7.40 -6.24 -9.18
CA TYR A 24 6.44 -6.71 -8.17
C TYR A 24 5.14 -5.91 -8.20
N THR A 25 5.21 -4.59 -8.32
CA THR A 25 4.00 -3.73 -8.36
C THR A 25 3.12 -4.08 -9.57
N ARG A 26 3.72 -4.30 -10.74
CA ARG A 26 3.02 -4.72 -11.94
C ARG A 26 2.48 -6.15 -11.82
N TYR A 27 3.28 -7.06 -11.29
CA TYR A 27 2.89 -8.45 -11.05
C TYR A 27 1.71 -8.57 -10.09
N ALA A 28 1.74 -7.89 -8.94
CA ALA A 28 0.65 -7.91 -7.96
C ALA A 28 -0.65 -7.36 -8.56
N THR A 29 -0.56 -6.28 -9.36
CA THR A 29 -1.73 -5.68 -10.03
C THR A 29 -2.30 -6.59 -11.12
N TRP A 30 -1.45 -7.28 -11.87
CA TRP A 30 -1.88 -8.20 -12.92
C TRP A 30 -2.46 -9.48 -12.33
N LYS A 31 -1.72 -10.14 -11.43
CA LYS A 31 -2.12 -11.41 -10.81
C LYS A 31 -3.34 -11.27 -9.90
N GLY A 32 -3.57 -10.11 -9.29
CA GLY A 32 -4.80 -9.83 -8.55
C GLY A 32 -6.08 -9.84 -9.40
N ARG A 33 -5.97 -9.84 -10.74
CA ARG A 33 -7.13 -9.99 -11.64
C ARG A 33 -7.57 -11.45 -11.80
N ASP A 34 -6.61 -12.36 -11.81
CA ASP A 34 -6.83 -13.76 -12.20
C ASP A 34 -6.77 -14.72 -10.99
N THR A 35 -6.31 -14.25 -9.83
CA THR A 35 -6.22 -15.07 -8.61
C THR A 35 -6.85 -14.37 -7.41
N ALA A 36 -7.42 -15.15 -6.50
CA ALA A 36 -7.89 -14.65 -5.22
C ALA A 36 -6.69 -14.12 -4.43
N CYS A 37 -6.60 -12.80 -4.28
CA CYS A 37 -5.68 -12.14 -3.37
C CYS A 37 -6.46 -11.26 -2.39
N LEU A 38 -5.80 -10.84 -1.32
CA LEU A 38 -6.45 -10.07 -0.25
C LEU A 38 -7.17 -8.82 -0.79
N ALA A 39 -6.60 -8.16 -1.80
CA ALA A 39 -7.20 -6.98 -2.43
C ALA A 39 -8.50 -7.32 -3.18
N SER A 40 -8.55 -8.46 -3.89
CA SER A 40 -9.70 -8.91 -4.67
C SER A 40 -10.85 -9.37 -3.76
N VAL A 41 -10.54 -10.14 -2.72
CA VAL A 41 -11.53 -10.58 -1.74
C VAL A 41 -12.12 -9.37 -0.99
N LEU A 42 -11.26 -8.45 -0.55
CA LEU A 42 -11.71 -7.23 0.12
C LEU A 42 -12.51 -6.30 -0.80
N HIS A 43 -12.33 -6.37 -2.12
CA HIS A 43 -13.19 -5.66 -3.07
C HIS A 43 -14.63 -6.16 -3.01
N LEU A 44 -14.84 -7.48 -2.96
CA LEU A 44 -16.18 -8.08 -2.82
C LEU A 44 -16.85 -7.64 -1.52
N TYR A 45 -16.13 -7.65 -0.40
CA TYR A 45 -16.64 -7.13 0.87
C TYR A 45 -16.99 -5.64 0.81
N ARG A 46 -16.27 -4.83 0.03
CA ARG A 46 -16.63 -3.41 -0.19
C ARG A 46 -17.90 -3.28 -1.03
N GLU A 47 -18.11 -4.16 -2.01
CA GLU A 47 -19.39 -4.19 -2.74
C GLU A 47 -20.54 -4.50 -1.80
N ASP A 48 -20.40 -5.54 -0.99
CA ASP A 48 -21.43 -5.92 -0.01
C ASP A 48 -21.66 -4.82 1.03
N TRP A 49 -20.59 -4.16 1.48
CA TRP A 49 -20.68 -3.00 2.35
C TRP A 49 -21.51 -1.88 1.70
N MET A 50 -21.23 -1.53 0.45
CA MET A 50 -21.99 -0.48 -0.24
C MET A 50 -23.45 -0.88 -0.50
N ARG A 51 -23.72 -2.14 -0.85
CA ARG A 51 -25.09 -2.65 -1.00
C ARG A 51 -25.87 -2.55 0.31
N ARG A 52 -25.27 -2.95 1.43
CA ARG A 52 -25.88 -2.85 2.77
C ARG A 52 -26.03 -1.40 3.24
N MET A 53 -25.08 -0.53 2.90
CA MET A 53 -25.15 0.90 3.23
C MET A 53 -26.35 1.58 2.58
N LEU A 54 -26.73 1.18 1.35
CA LEU A 54 -27.92 1.69 0.69
C LEU A 54 -29.24 1.34 1.38
N LEU A 55 -29.25 0.28 2.21
CA LEU A 55 -30.41 -0.15 3.00
C LEU A 55 -30.49 0.52 4.38
N ARG A 56 -29.49 1.34 4.75
CA ARG A 56 -29.43 2.02 6.04
C ARG A 56 -29.91 3.47 5.89
N ASP A 57 -30.77 3.88 6.82
CA ASP A 57 -31.17 5.29 6.97
C ASP A 57 -30.06 6.13 7.61
N ASN A 58 -29.41 5.60 8.66
CA ASN A 58 -28.27 6.26 9.29
C ASN A 58 -26.94 5.73 8.74
N ARG A 59 -26.18 6.62 8.08
CA ARG A 59 -24.90 6.31 7.42
C ARG A 59 -23.69 6.96 8.11
N ILE A 60 -23.86 7.52 9.30
CA ILE A 60 -22.77 8.18 10.05
C ILE A 60 -21.63 7.20 10.34
N ALA A 61 -21.95 5.95 10.67
CA ALA A 61 -20.95 4.91 10.89
C ALA A 61 -20.12 4.64 9.62
N ASP A 62 -20.77 4.54 8.46
CA ASP A 62 -20.11 4.27 7.18
C ASP A 62 -19.21 5.44 6.75
N ALA A 63 -19.70 6.67 6.88
CA ALA A 63 -18.92 7.88 6.64
C ALA A 63 -17.72 8.00 7.60
N SER A 64 -17.89 7.63 8.87
CA SER A 64 -16.82 7.61 9.87
C SER A 64 -15.71 6.62 9.52
N VAL A 65 -16.05 5.43 9.01
CA VAL A 65 -15.07 4.44 8.54
C VAL A 65 -14.24 5.01 7.40
N ILE A 66 -14.87 5.64 6.40
CA ILE A 66 -14.14 6.29 5.29
C ILE A 66 -13.22 7.40 5.81
N GLY A 67 -13.73 8.27 6.70
CA GLY A 67 -12.91 9.32 7.31
C GLY A 67 -11.74 8.77 8.12
N ASN A 68 -11.88 7.60 8.75
CA ASN A 68 -10.77 6.96 9.46
C ASN A 68 -9.69 6.45 8.50
N LEU A 69 -10.09 5.85 7.37
CA LEU A 69 -9.16 5.41 6.34
C LEU A 69 -8.40 6.58 5.71
N GLU A 70 -9.08 7.70 5.49
CA GLU A 70 -8.47 8.94 5.00
C GLU A 70 -7.46 9.53 5.99
N ARG A 71 -7.81 9.61 7.29
CA ARG A 71 -6.89 10.04 8.35
C ARG A 71 -5.63 9.17 8.43
N ASN A 72 -5.76 7.86 8.27
CA ASN A 72 -4.61 6.96 8.21
C ASN A 72 -3.69 7.31 7.02
N ALA A 73 -4.26 7.57 5.83
CA ALA A 73 -3.48 8.02 4.67
C ALA A 73 -2.79 9.37 4.92
N SER A 74 -3.47 10.31 5.59
CA SER A 74 -2.92 11.61 5.97
C SER A 74 -1.74 11.48 6.93
N PHE A 75 -1.84 10.62 7.94
CA PHE A 75 -0.74 10.35 8.87
C PHE A 75 0.53 9.89 8.13
N PHE A 76 0.41 8.93 7.21
CA PHE A 76 1.55 8.49 6.39
C PHE A 76 2.07 9.59 5.46
N ALA A 77 1.21 10.43 4.88
CA ALA A 77 1.65 11.57 4.08
C ALA A 77 2.48 12.56 4.91
N SER A 78 2.05 12.90 6.12
CA SER A 78 2.79 13.77 7.04
C SER A 78 4.12 13.16 7.48
N SER A 79 4.15 11.87 7.83
CA SER A 79 5.41 11.17 8.15
C SER A 79 6.39 11.20 6.97
N THR A 80 5.89 11.11 5.74
CA THR A 80 6.71 11.19 4.52
C THR A 80 7.42 12.54 4.40
N LEU A 81 6.74 13.65 4.73
CA LEU A 81 7.34 14.98 4.71
C LEU A 81 8.46 15.13 5.74
N ILE A 82 8.29 14.55 6.94
CA ILE A 82 9.33 14.53 7.97
C ILE A 82 10.56 13.75 7.49
N ILE A 83 10.34 12.57 6.90
CA ILE A 83 11.42 11.75 6.34
C ILE A 83 12.15 12.52 5.22
N LEU A 84 11.41 13.16 4.31
CA LEU A 84 12.00 13.99 3.25
C LEU A 84 12.82 15.16 3.80
N ALA A 85 12.31 15.86 4.82
CA ALA A 85 13.07 16.92 5.50
C ALA A 85 14.37 16.35 6.08
N GLY A 86 14.32 15.20 6.75
CA GLY A 86 15.51 14.52 7.28
C GLY A 86 16.53 14.16 6.18
N ILE A 87 16.07 13.60 5.06
CA ILE A 87 16.93 13.27 3.91
C ILE A 87 17.58 14.53 3.34
N LEU A 88 16.83 15.62 3.17
CA LEU A 88 17.35 16.89 2.66
C LEU A 88 18.36 17.54 3.62
N THR A 89 18.12 17.45 4.94
CA THR A 89 19.09 17.91 5.95
C THR A 89 20.39 17.12 5.87
N VAL A 90 20.32 15.79 5.74
CA VAL A 90 21.51 14.94 5.58
C VAL A 90 22.22 15.23 4.26
N LEU A 91 21.48 15.49 3.17
CA LEU A 91 22.05 15.87 1.88
C LEU A 91 22.81 17.21 1.97
N GLY A 92 22.26 18.20 2.67
CA GLY A 92 22.93 19.49 2.92
C GLY A 92 24.13 19.40 3.87
N ALA A 93 24.21 18.35 4.68
CA ALA A 93 25.31 18.06 5.61
C ALA A 93 26.09 16.78 5.24
N SER A 94 26.15 16.46 3.93
CA SER A 94 26.68 15.20 3.39
C SER A 94 28.09 14.87 3.90
N GLU A 95 28.99 15.86 3.97
CA GLU A 95 30.36 15.67 4.46
C GLU A 95 30.42 15.11 5.90
N ARG A 96 29.59 15.65 6.81
CA ARG A 96 29.53 15.17 8.21
C ARG A 96 28.83 13.83 8.33
N ALA A 97 27.85 13.54 7.48
CA ALA A 97 27.16 12.26 7.49
C ALA A 97 28.08 11.12 7.02
N VAL A 98 28.88 11.36 5.97
CA VAL A 98 29.85 10.39 5.46
C VAL A 98 30.95 10.12 6.48
N SER A 99 31.44 11.14 7.19
CA SER A 99 32.49 10.95 8.22
C SER A 99 32.01 10.09 9.39
N LEU A 100 30.75 10.23 9.82
CA LEU A 100 30.18 9.40 10.90
C LEU A 100 30.00 7.93 10.48
N LEU A 101 29.72 7.68 9.21
CA LEU A 101 29.58 6.32 8.66
C LEU A 101 30.93 5.65 8.39
N ALA A 102 32.00 6.43 8.21
CA ALA A 102 33.34 5.93 7.94
C ALA A 102 33.95 5.14 9.12
N ASP A 103 33.47 5.41 10.35
CA ASP A 103 33.89 4.71 11.56
C ASP A 103 33.22 3.34 11.76
N ILE A 104 32.23 2.99 10.91
CA ILE A 104 31.51 1.71 11.02
C ILE A 104 32.25 0.62 10.23
N PRO A 105 32.74 -0.46 10.87
CA PRO A 105 33.64 -1.45 10.27
C PRO A 105 33.04 -2.35 9.16
N MET A 106 31.80 -2.10 8.72
CA MET A 106 31.14 -2.79 7.60
C MET A 106 30.64 -1.86 6.49
N VAL A 107 30.80 -0.54 6.64
CA VAL A 107 30.35 0.42 5.63
C VAL A 107 31.45 0.57 4.58
N GLN A 108 31.14 0.19 3.34
CA GLN A 108 32.02 0.45 2.21
C GLN A 108 32.18 1.97 2.08
N GLN A 109 33.40 2.49 2.13
CA GLN A 109 33.65 3.93 1.99
C GLN A 109 33.23 4.39 0.59
N ALA A 110 32.00 4.87 0.48
CA ALA A 110 31.45 5.42 -0.74
C ALA A 110 31.99 6.84 -0.92
N SER A 111 32.29 7.20 -2.17
CA SER A 111 32.60 8.60 -2.48
C SER A 111 31.42 9.49 -2.10
N GLN A 112 31.71 10.72 -1.70
CA GLN A 112 30.70 11.72 -1.32
C GLN A 112 29.59 11.84 -2.38
N GLY A 113 29.95 11.93 -3.66
CA GLY A 113 28.98 12.00 -4.75
C GLY A 113 28.10 10.75 -4.88
N MET A 114 28.60 9.57 -4.52
CA MET A 114 27.78 8.35 -4.54
C MET A 114 26.76 8.34 -3.39
N SER A 115 27.15 8.82 -2.21
CA SER A 115 26.24 8.97 -1.07
C SER A 115 25.12 9.98 -1.36
N GLU A 116 25.44 11.09 -2.03
CA GLU A 116 24.45 12.07 -2.50
C GLU A 116 23.45 11.46 -3.48
N ILE A 117 23.93 10.67 -4.45
CA ILE A 117 23.05 9.94 -5.39
C ILE A 117 22.12 8.98 -4.64
N LYS A 118 22.63 8.21 -3.67
CA LYS A 118 21.81 7.30 -2.85
C LYS A 118 20.72 8.05 -2.08
N LEU A 119 21.06 9.19 -1.48
CA LEU A 119 20.10 10.07 -0.77
C LEU A 119 19.06 10.66 -1.72
N LEU A 120 19.45 11.09 -2.93
CA LEU A 120 18.52 11.58 -3.95
C LEU A 120 17.57 10.49 -4.43
N CYS A 121 18.06 9.27 -4.64
CA CYS A 121 17.21 8.11 -4.95
C CYS A 121 16.23 7.82 -3.81
N LEU A 122 16.69 7.87 -2.55
CA LEU A 122 15.84 7.71 -1.38
C LEU A 122 14.76 8.80 -1.31
N ALA A 123 15.13 10.06 -1.53
CA ALA A 123 14.21 11.18 -1.58
C ALA A 123 13.16 10.98 -2.68
N LEU A 124 13.55 10.56 -3.89
CA LEU A 124 12.63 10.31 -5.00
C LEU A 124 11.54 9.29 -4.64
N VAL A 125 11.90 8.23 -3.91
CA VAL A 125 10.94 7.20 -3.46
C VAL A 125 9.93 7.75 -2.46
N PHE A 126 10.39 8.58 -1.51
CA PHE A 126 9.48 9.21 -0.57
C PHE A 126 8.66 10.34 -1.22
N VAL A 127 9.17 11.06 -2.22
CA VAL A 127 8.36 11.98 -3.04
C VAL A 127 7.24 11.21 -3.73
N TYR A 128 7.55 10.07 -4.35
CA TYR A 128 6.54 9.19 -4.95
C TYR A 128 5.52 8.70 -3.91
N ALA A 129 5.97 8.29 -2.72
CA ALA A 129 5.08 7.88 -1.63
C ALA A 129 4.14 9.01 -1.21
N PHE A 130 4.64 10.24 -1.05
CA PHE A 130 3.84 11.41 -0.69
C PHE A 130 2.72 11.67 -1.70
N PHE A 131 3.05 11.73 -3.00
CA PHE A 131 2.03 11.93 -4.04
C PHE A 131 1.02 10.78 -4.09
N THR A 132 1.47 9.55 -3.83
CA THR A 132 0.62 8.37 -3.79
C THR A 132 -0.38 8.42 -2.63
N PHE A 133 0.06 8.80 -1.42
CA PHE A 133 -0.83 9.01 -0.28
C PHE A 133 -1.74 10.22 -0.47
N SER A 134 -1.26 11.29 -1.09
CA SER A 134 -2.09 12.45 -1.45
C SER A 134 -3.23 12.08 -2.40
N TRP A 135 -2.93 11.29 -3.42
CA TRP A 135 -3.95 10.77 -4.34
C TRP A 135 -4.92 9.81 -3.64
N CYS A 136 -4.43 8.97 -2.72
CA CYS A 136 -5.26 8.11 -1.88
C CYS A 136 -6.27 8.92 -1.06
N MET A 137 -5.83 9.98 -0.36
CA MET A 137 -6.72 10.87 0.40
C MET A 137 -7.80 11.49 -0.48
N ARG A 138 -7.44 11.96 -1.68
CA ARG A 138 -8.42 12.53 -2.63
C ARG A 138 -9.49 11.51 -3.04
N GLN A 139 -9.10 10.25 -3.25
CA GLN A 139 -10.06 9.21 -3.60
C GLN A 139 -10.96 8.79 -2.42
N TYR A 140 -10.45 8.80 -1.18
CA TYR A 140 -11.31 8.62 -0.01
C TYR A 140 -12.29 9.78 0.17
N ASN A 141 -11.88 11.01 -0.12
CA ASN A 141 -12.79 12.16 -0.17
C ASN A 141 -13.87 11.98 -1.25
N PHE A 142 -13.54 11.46 -2.44
CA PHE A 142 -14.54 11.10 -3.45
C PHE A 142 -15.50 10.02 -2.95
N ALA A 143 -15.00 9.01 -2.24
CA ALA A 143 -15.86 7.99 -1.64
C ALA A 143 -16.79 8.57 -0.57
N ALA A 144 -16.31 9.50 0.26
CA ALA A 144 -17.13 10.19 1.26
C ALA A 144 -18.25 11.01 0.59
N VAL A 145 -17.94 11.73 -0.49
CA VAL A 145 -18.96 12.46 -1.28
C VAL A 145 -19.97 11.50 -1.89
N LEU A 146 -19.55 10.34 -2.41
CA LEU A 146 -20.48 9.31 -2.89
C LEU A 146 -21.38 8.81 -1.76
N VAL A 147 -20.86 8.48 -0.58
CA VAL A 147 -21.70 8.07 0.55
C VAL A 147 -22.69 9.17 0.94
N GLY A 148 -22.27 10.43 0.89
CA GLY A 148 -23.14 11.59 1.13
C GLY A 148 -24.23 11.80 0.07
N SER A 149 -23.99 11.42 -1.18
CA SER A 149 -24.94 11.55 -2.29
C SER A 149 -25.70 10.25 -2.61
N ALA A 150 -25.55 9.22 -1.79
CA ALA A 150 -26.17 7.93 -2.02
C ALA A 150 -27.71 8.01 -1.89
N PRO A 151 -28.46 7.33 -2.77
CA PRO A 151 -29.93 7.42 -2.81
C PRO A 151 -30.55 6.91 -1.49
N MET A 152 -31.66 7.51 -1.06
CA MET A 152 -32.32 7.13 0.20
C MET A 152 -33.07 5.80 0.05
N VAL A 153 -33.31 5.10 1.16
CA VAL A 153 -33.96 3.76 1.17
C VAL A 153 -35.33 3.79 0.48
N GLY A 154 -36.13 4.84 0.70
CA GLY A 154 -37.49 4.99 0.14
C GLY A 154 -37.62 5.86 -1.12
N GLU A 155 -36.51 6.22 -1.77
CA GLU A 155 -36.53 7.12 -2.91
C GLU A 155 -37.18 6.47 -4.15
N ARG A 156 -38.37 6.96 -4.52
CA ARG A 156 -39.25 6.36 -5.55
C ARG A 156 -38.71 6.46 -6.99
N HIS A 157 -37.81 7.42 -7.24
CA HIS A 157 -37.27 7.69 -8.57
C HIS A 157 -35.99 6.92 -8.88
N VAL A 158 -35.55 6.01 -8.00
CA VAL A 158 -34.31 5.24 -8.17
C VAL A 158 -34.65 3.76 -8.27
N SER A 159 -34.41 3.20 -9.45
CA SER A 159 -34.57 1.77 -9.71
C SER A 159 -33.56 0.92 -8.94
N GLU A 160 -33.88 -0.35 -8.71
CA GLU A 160 -32.96 -1.33 -8.13
C GLU A 160 -31.65 -1.47 -8.94
N GLN A 161 -31.74 -1.35 -10.27
CA GLN A 161 -30.57 -1.41 -11.13
C GLN A 161 -29.64 -0.21 -10.93
N GLU A 162 -30.19 0.98 -10.73
CA GLU A 162 -29.40 2.18 -10.41
C GLU A 162 -28.76 2.08 -9.02
N ARG A 163 -29.47 1.54 -8.03
CA ARG A 163 -28.91 1.26 -6.68
C ARG A 163 -27.73 0.31 -6.76
N LYS A 164 -27.87 -0.79 -7.50
CA LYS A 164 -26.78 -1.77 -7.71
C LYS A 164 -25.59 -1.12 -8.44
N ALA A 165 -25.85 -0.37 -9.51
CA ALA A 165 -24.80 0.33 -10.25
C ALA A 165 -24.07 1.36 -9.38
N PHE A 166 -24.80 2.07 -8.52
CA PHE A 166 -24.24 3.01 -7.55
C PHE A 166 -23.32 2.29 -6.55
N ALA A 167 -23.79 1.19 -5.94
CA ALA A 167 -23.02 0.42 -4.97
C ALA A 167 -21.69 -0.09 -5.56
N LEU A 168 -21.74 -0.63 -6.79
CA LEU A 168 -20.54 -1.08 -7.52
C LEU A 168 -19.56 0.08 -7.77
N ARG A 169 -20.06 1.23 -8.19
CA ARG A 169 -19.24 2.42 -8.44
C ARG A 169 -18.57 2.92 -7.17
N ALA A 170 -19.32 3.03 -6.07
CA ALA A 170 -18.80 3.47 -4.78
C ALA A 170 -17.73 2.50 -4.25
N ALA A 171 -18.00 1.19 -4.32
CA ALA A 171 -17.04 0.16 -3.90
C ALA A 171 -15.75 0.21 -4.73
N ARG A 172 -15.86 0.48 -6.03
CA ARG A 172 -14.70 0.65 -6.92
C ARG A 172 -13.86 1.86 -6.52
N VAL A 173 -14.46 3.01 -6.21
CA VAL A 173 -13.72 4.21 -5.75
C VAL A 173 -12.97 3.93 -4.45
N ILE A 174 -13.62 3.28 -3.47
CA ILE A 174 -12.96 2.89 -2.21
C ILE A 174 -11.80 1.92 -2.48
N SER A 175 -11.98 0.99 -3.42
CA SER A 175 -10.93 0.02 -3.77
C SER A 175 -9.75 0.66 -4.50
N MET A 176 -10.01 1.66 -5.36
CA MET A 176 -8.95 2.48 -5.93
C MET A 176 -8.16 3.19 -4.83
N ALA A 177 -8.84 3.76 -3.83
CA ALA A 177 -8.19 4.48 -2.74
C ALA A 177 -7.31 3.55 -1.92
N ALA A 178 -7.82 2.37 -1.60
CA ALA A 178 -7.08 1.33 -0.89
C ALA A 178 -5.87 0.83 -1.70
N ASN A 179 -5.98 0.70 -3.02
CA ASN A 179 -4.85 0.33 -3.88
C ASN A 179 -3.76 1.40 -3.86
N GLN A 180 -4.13 2.68 -3.94
CA GLN A 180 -3.16 3.77 -3.78
C GLN A 180 -2.49 3.74 -2.40
N PHE A 181 -3.25 3.47 -1.34
CA PHE A 181 -2.68 3.30 0.00
C PHE A 181 -1.63 2.18 0.03
N ASN A 182 -1.93 1.03 -0.59
CA ASN A 182 -1.00 -0.09 -0.70
C ASN A 182 0.25 0.25 -1.52
N PHE A 183 0.13 1.01 -2.61
CA PHE A 183 1.30 1.51 -3.35
C PHE A 183 2.18 2.42 -2.49
N GLY A 184 1.57 3.30 -1.70
CA GLY A 184 2.29 4.14 -0.74
C GLY A 184 3.06 3.32 0.30
N LEU A 185 2.41 2.32 0.89
CA LEU A 185 3.06 1.40 1.84
C LEU A 185 4.19 0.57 1.20
N ARG A 186 4.02 0.11 -0.04
CA ARG A 186 5.09 -0.58 -0.76
C ARG A 186 6.31 0.30 -0.94
N SER A 187 6.12 1.58 -1.27
CA SER A 187 7.22 2.56 -1.35
C SER A 187 7.96 2.71 -0.04
N TYR A 188 7.27 2.64 1.10
CA TYR A 188 7.92 2.64 2.42
C TYR A 188 8.78 1.40 2.64
N TYR A 189 8.26 0.22 2.31
CA TYR A 189 9.03 -1.03 2.42
C TYR A 189 10.28 -0.99 1.54
N PHE A 190 10.14 -0.57 0.29
CA PHE A 190 11.29 -0.43 -0.62
C PHE A 190 12.23 0.71 -0.21
N GLY A 191 11.72 1.83 0.30
CA GLY A 191 12.52 2.93 0.86
C GLY A 191 13.42 2.46 2.01
N MET A 192 12.93 1.59 2.88
CA MET A 192 13.74 0.99 3.94
C MET A 192 14.87 0.11 3.39
N THR A 193 14.66 -0.61 2.28
CA THR A 193 15.75 -1.40 1.67
C THR A 193 16.88 -0.52 1.14
N MET A 194 16.59 0.70 0.68
CA MET A 194 17.63 1.63 0.23
C MET A 194 18.55 2.08 1.36
N LEU A 195 18.14 2.01 2.62
CA LEU A 195 19.06 2.24 3.75
C LEU A 195 20.18 1.20 3.78
N ALA A 196 19.88 -0.06 3.42
CA ALA A 196 20.88 -1.11 3.31
C ALA A 196 21.91 -0.85 2.18
N TRP A 197 21.57 0.01 1.21
CA TRP A 197 22.48 0.40 0.12
C TRP A 197 23.64 1.27 0.61
N PHE A 198 23.50 1.93 1.76
CA PHE A 198 24.61 2.63 2.40
C PHE A 198 25.64 1.66 2.98
N VAL A 199 25.23 0.46 3.42
CA VAL A 199 26.11 -0.57 3.96
C VAL A 199 26.81 -1.34 2.84
N SER A 200 26.03 -1.95 1.94
CA SER A 200 26.57 -2.77 0.84
C SER A 200 25.56 -2.92 -0.31
N PRO A 201 26.00 -2.88 -1.58
CA PRO A 201 25.16 -3.19 -2.73
C PRO A 201 24.54 -4.59 -2.68
N TRP A 202 25.27 -5.57 -2.14
CA TRP A 202 24.79 -6.95 -2.01
C TRP A 202 23.67 -7.05 -0.99
N LEU A 203 23.83 -6.38 0.15
CA LEU A 203 22.79 -6.32 1.18
C LEU A 203 21.54 -5.63 0.65
N PHE A 204 21.69 -4.55 -0.13
CA PHE A 204 20.57 -3.89 -0.78
C PHE A 204 19.79 -4.79 -1.74
N MET A 205 20.49 -5.57 -2.58
CA MET A 205 19.82 -6.52 -3.48
C MET A 205 19.09 -7.62 -2.70
N LEU A 206 19.72 -8.17 -1.65
CA LEU A 206 19.15 -9.18 -0.78
C LEU A 206 17.89 -8.65 -0.06
N MET A 207 17.98 -7.46 0.53
CA MET A 207 16.85 -6.83 1.23
C MET A 207 15.70 -6.49 0.26
N SER A 208 16.02 -6.06 -0.96
CA SER A 208 15.02 -5.82 -2.01
C SER A 208 14.26 -7.10 -2.37
N ALA A 209 14.98 -8.22 -2.54
CA ALA A 209 14.37 -9.54 -2.78
C ALA A 209 13.55 -10.02 -1.56
N GLY A 210 14.07 -9.82 -0.35
CA GLY A 210 13.38 -10.14 0.90
C GLY A 210 12.06 -9.39 1.05
N VAL A 211 12.02 -8.09 0.73
CA VAL A 211 10.77 -7.30 0.71
C VAL A 211 9.79 -7.84 -0.31
N VAL A 212 10.24 -8.17 -1.53
CA VAL A 212 9.38 -8.81 -2.55
C VAL A 212 8.79 -10.13 -2.02
N PHE A 213 9.61 -10.96 -1.39
CA PHE A 213 9.17 -12.23 -0.80
C PHE A 213 8.13 -12.03 0.32
N VAL A 214 8.38 -11.10 1.24
CA VAL A 214 7.46 -10.78 2.35
C VAL A 214 6.15 -10.24 1.81
N LEU A 215 6.19 -9.33 0.83
CA LEU A 215 4.99 -8.79 0.20
C LEU A 215 4.19 -9.88 -0.52
N TYR A 216 4.87 -10.74 -1.30
CA TYR A 216 4.24 -11.85 -1.99
C TYR A 216 3.54 -12.81 -1.00
N ARG A 217 4.22 -13.19 0.08
CA ARG A 217 3.63 -14.05 1.11
C ARG A 217 2.42 -13.40 1.77
N ARG A 218 2.52 -12.12 2.16
CA ARG A 218 1.41 -11.40 2.81
C ARG A 218 0.19 -11.24 1.90
N GLU A 219 0.41 -11.01 0.61
CA GLU A 219 -0.67 -10.68 -0.33
C GLU A 219 -1.39 -11.92 -0.89
N PHE A 220 -0.69 -13.06 -1.00
CA PHE A 220 -1.22 -14.28 -1.62
C PHE A 220 -1.30 -15.52 -0.71
N HIS A 221 -0.60 -15.53 0.44
CA HIS A 221 -0.50 -16.70 1.33
C HIS A 221 -0.58 -16.27 2.81
N SER A 222 -1.52 -15.39 3.14
CA SER A 222 -1.75 -14.97 4.53
C SER A 222 -2.95 -15.70 5.13
N ASP A 223 -2.85 -16.04 6.42
CA ASP A 223 -3.96 -16.66 7.18
C ASP A 223 -5.25 -15.84 7.10
N VAL A 224 -5.12 -14.51 6.98
CA VAL A 224 -6.26 -13.60 6.79
C VAL A 224 -6.98 -13.85 5.47
N LEU A 225 -6.23 -14.11 4.38
CA LEU A 225 -6.82 -14.47 3.11
C LEU A 225 -7.59 -15.79 3.22
N ASP A 226 -7.01 -16.79 3.87
CA ASP A 226 -7.63 -18.10 4.02
C ASP A 226 -8.96 -18.00 4.78
N VAL A 227 -9.01 -17.24 5.88
CA VAL A 227 -10.24 -16.99 6.64
C VAL A 227 -11.26 -16.19 5.82
N MET A 228 -10.82 -15.17 5.07
CA MET A 228 -11.73 -14.33 4.26
C MET A 228 -12.28 -15.06 3.02
N VAL A 229 -11.59 -16.08 2.50
CA VAL A 229 -12.04 -16.89 1.35
C VAL A 229 -12.94 -18.04 1.81
N TYR A 230 -12.60 -18.68 2.93
CA TYR A 230 -13.31 -19.84 3.47
C TYR A 230 -13.77 -19.57 4.91
N THR A 231 -14.87 -18.82 5.08
CA THR A 231 -15.66 -18.93 6.32
C THR A 231 -16.87 -19.81 6.03
N PRO A 232 -16.80 -21.15 6.24
CA PRO A 232 -17.97 -22.00 6.15
C PRO A 232 -18.98 -21.56 7.21
N THR A 233 -20.20 -21.22 6.77
CA THR A 233 -21.31 -21.01 7.71
C THR A 233 -21.75 -22.39 8.18
N GLU A 234 -21.42 -22.76 9.42
CA GLU A 234 -21.97 -23.98 10.02
C GLU A 234 -23.50 -23.87 10.02
N ALA A 235 -24.17 -24.76 9.29
CA ALA A 235 -25.62 -24.84 9.34
C ALA A 235 -26.02 -25.22 10.78
N PRO A 236 -27.03 -24.55 11.38
CA PRO A 236 -27.51 -24.94 12.69
C PRO A 236 -27.88 -26.42 12.66
N LEU A 237 -27.32 -27.20 13.59
CA LEU A 237 -27.69 -28.60 13.79
C LEU A 237 -29.21 -28.67 13.94
N PRO A 238 -29.92 -29.60 13.26
CA PRO A 238 -31.35 -29.76 13.44
C PRO A 238 -31.63 -29.90 14.93
N GLU A 239 -32.44 -29.00 15.50
CA GLU A 239 -32.90 -29.15 16.87
C GLU A 239 -33.53 -30.54 16.99
N ALA A 240 -32.93 -31.40 17.81
CA ALA A 240 -33.46 -32.71 18.09
C ALA A 240 -34.90 -32.51 18.57
N ILE A 241 -35.84 -33.03 17.78
CA ILE A 241 -37.26 -33.04 18.07
C ILE A 241 -37.43 -33.54 19.51
N LYS A 242 -37.75 -32.63 20.44
CA LYS A 242 -38.23 -33.00 21.77
C LYS A 242 -39.66 -33.51 21.62
N GLU A 243 -39.82 -34.66 20.99
CA GLU A 243 -40.99 -35.50 21.15
C GLU A 243 -40.60 -36.67 22.05
N ALA A 244 -41.15 -36.65 23.27
CA ALA A 244 -41.46 -37.78 24.15
C ALA A 244 -41.10 -37.46 25.61
N ALA A 245 -42.05 -36.84 26.32
CA ALA A 245 -42.47 -37.24 27.68
C ALA A 245 -43.82 -36.58 27.98
#